data_AF-A0A960HW02-F1
#
_entry.id   AF-A0A960HW02-F1
#
_cell.length_a   1.000
_cell.length_b   1.000
_cell.length_c   1.000
_cell.angle_alpha   90.00
_cell.angle_beta   90.00
_cell.angle_gamma   90.00
#
_symmetry.space_group_name_H-M   'P 1'
#
loop_
_entity.id
_entity.type
_entity.pdbx_description
1 polymer ?
#
loop_
_entity_poly.entity_id
_entity_poly.type
_entity_poly.pdbx_seq_one_letter_code
_entity_poly.pdbx_strand_id
1 'polypeptide(L)'
;VVLAGVDVGDEEPSYYLDTWDGYPQARARLIEQLAAVENPVVLTGDYHAGMVLDVQAVPFDADSDVVAPELMAPPISSALFPKDVSARTPQLRQQLNAHGYLAVEVTPERLTARFETVDDVADPDSAATTAATWVVDAGDPVARPA
;
A
#
# COMPACT_ATOMS: atom_id res chain seq x y z
N VAL A 1 -5.16 7.38 2.96
CA VAL A 1 -3.72 7.41 3.24
C VAL A 1 -3.16 6.00 3.36
N VAL A 2 -3.36 5.27 4.46
CA VAL A 2 -3.02 3.83 4.53
C VAL A 2 -4.06 3.08 5.35
N LEU A 3 -4.69 2.04 4.80
CA LEU A 3 -5.72 1.24 5.47
C LEU A 3 -5.16 0.04 6.21
N ALA A 4 -4.05 -0.55 5.75
CA ALA A 4 -3.33 -1.64 6.39
C ALA A 4 -2.61 -1.19 7.67
N GLY A 5 -2.43 0.12 7.85
CA GLY A 5 -1.79 0.72 9.03
C GLY A 5 -0.27 0.69 8.94
N VAL A 6 0.38 1.71 9.47
CA VAL A 6 1.84 1.86 9.47
C VAL A 6 2.29 2.35 10.84
N ASP A 7 3.17 1.59 11.50
CA ASP A 7 3.79 2.01 12.76
C ASP A 7 5.12 2.71 12.44
N VAL A 8 5.16 4.03 12.66
CA VAL A 8 6.35 4.86 12.46
C VAL A 8 7.17 5.02 13.74
N GLY A 9 6.83 4.29 14.80
CA GLY A 9 7.57 4.25 16.05
C GLY A 9 8.98 3.70 15.91
N ASP A 10 9.85 4.05 16.85
CA ASP A 10 11.15 3.41 17.02
C ASP A 10 11.09 2.46 18.23
N GLU A 11 11.08 3.02 19.44
CA GLU A 11 10.97 2.26 20.69
C GLU A 11 9.51 1.91 21.03
N GLU A 12 8.62 2.90 20.92
CA GLU A 12 7.18 2.77 21.20
C GLU A 12 6.34 2.98 19.93
N PRO A 13 5.14 2.39 19.83
CA PRO A 13 4.26 2.59 18.69
C PRO A 13 3.93 4.07 18.47
N SER A 14 3.98 4.50 17.21
CA SER A 14 3.64 5.88 16.82
C SER A 14 2.90 5.87 15.49
N TYR A 15 1.84 6.68 15.40
CA TYR A 15 0.93 6.67 14.27
C TYR A 15 0.59 8.09 13.82
N TYR A 16 0.41 8.28 12.52
CA TYR A 16 -0.14 9.51 11.97
C TYR A 16 -1.67 9.50 12.09
N LEU A 17 -2.22 10.44 12.86
CA LEU A 17 -3.66 10.51 13.15
C LEU A 17 -4.51 10.91 11.93
N ASP A 18 -3.90 11.44 10.87
CA ASP A 18 -4.59 11.75 9.61
C ASP A 18 -4.76 10.51 8.70
N THR A 19 -4.17 9.38 9.08
CA THR A 19 -4.35 8.09 8.40
C THR A 19 -5.46 7.26 9.06
N TRP A 20 -5.77 6.08 8.52
CA TRP A 20 -6.76 5.19 9.17
C TRP A 20 -6.36 4.74 10.57
N ASP A 21 -5.08 4.84 10.95
CA ASP A 21 -4.62 4.57 12.32
C ASP A 21 -5.20 5.55 13.34
N GLY A 22 -5.57 6.77 12.92
CA GLY A 22 -6.28 7.73 13.76
C GLY A 22 -7.78 7.44 13.96
N TYR A 23 -8.34 6.48 13.21
CA TYR A 23 -9.79 6.21 13.17
C TYR A 23 -10.13 4.72 13.34
N PRO A 24 -9.69 4.05 14.43
CA PRO A 24 -9.73 2.59 14.54
C PRO A 24 -11.14 1.98 14.45
N GLN A 25 -12.17 2.64 15.00
CA GLN A 25 -13.55 2.12 14.92
C GLN A 25 -14.17 2.29 13.52
N ALA A 26 -13.75 3.32 12.77
CA ALA A 26 -14.17 3.46 11.37
C ALA A 26 -13.44 2.46 10.49
N ARG A 27 -12.13 2.30 10.72
CA ARG A 27 -11.26 1.33 10.05
C ARG A 27 -11.79 -0.10 10.18
N ALA A 28 -12.10 -0.53 11.40
CA ALA A 28 -12.63 -1.87 11.66
C ALA A 28 -13.92 -2.14 10.88
N ARG A 29 -14.89 -1.21 10.91
CA ARG A 29 -16.15 -1.34 10.15
C ARG A 29 -15.93 -1.41 8.64
N LEU A 30 -14.95 -0.67 8.10
CA LEU A 30 -14.63 -0.74 6.68
C LEU A 30 -13.98 -2.09 6.34
N ILE A 31 -13.04 -2.58 7.14
CA ILE A 31 -12.39 -3.89 6.94
C ILE A 31 -13.44 -5.01 7.00
N GLU A 32 -14.38 -4.97 7.95
CA GLU A 32 -15.50 -5.92 8.01
C GLU A 32 -16.36 -5.89 6.74
N GLN A 33 -16.61 -4.71 6.16
CA GLN A 33 -17.35 -4.59 4.90
C GLN A 33 -16.56 -5.12 3.70
N LEU A 34 -15.24 -4.89 3.66
CA LEU A 34 -14.36 -5.43 2.63
C LEU A 34 -14.29 -6.96 2.70
N ALA A 35 -14.24 -7.53 3.91
CA ALA A 35 -14.25 -8.98 4.11
C ALA A 35 -15.55 -9.67 3.66
N ALA A 36 -16.63 -8.90 3.49
CA ALA A 36 -17.94 -9.41 3.05
C ALA A 36 -18.15 -9.37 1.52
N VAL A 37 -17.18 -8.85 0.74
CA VAL A 37 -17.27 -8.77 -0.72
C VAL A 37 -16.17 -9.61 -1.38
N GLU A 38 -16.39 -9.98 -2.64
CA GLU A 38 -15.40 -10.75 -3.41
C GLU A 38 -14.33 -9.82 -4.01
N ASN A 39 -13.07 -10.21 -3.86
CA ASN A 39 -11.90 -9.56 -4.47
C ASN A 39 -11.76 -8.05 -4.20
N PRO A 40 -11.91 -7.57 -2.95
CA PRO A 40 -11.64 -6.17 -2.64
C PRO A 40 -10.16 -5.83 -2.89
N VAL A 41 -9.90 -4.64 -3.42
CA VAL A 41 -8.56 -4.07 -3.57
C VAL A 41 -8.60 -2.62 -3.10
N VAL A 42 -7.59 -2.20 -2.35
CA VAL A 42 -7.50 -0.86 -1.79
C VAL A 42 -6.38 -0.10 -2.50
N LEU A 43 -6.70 1.04 -3.11
CA LEU A 43 -5.72 1.94 -3.73
C LEU A 43 -5.56 3.20 -2.89
N THR A 44 -4.33 3.56 -2.56
CA THR A 44 -4.03 4.72 -1.71
C THR A 44 -2.83 5.53 -2.19
N GLY A 45 -2.41 6.51 -1.39
CA GLY A 45 -1.35 7.48 -1.66
C GLY A 45 -1.13 8.33 -0.39
N ASP A 46 -0.82 9.62 -0.56
CA ASP A 46 -0.64 10.63 0.52
C ASP A 46 0.62 10.43 1.40
N TYR A 47 1.02 9.19 1.70
CA TYR A 47 2.18 8.90 2.58
C TYR A 47 3.56 9.30 2.00
N HIS A 48 3.60 9.72 0.73
CA HIS A 48 4.84 10.06 -0.01
C HIS A 48 5.86 8.91 -0.11
N ALA A 49 5.36 7.69 -0.18
CA ALA A 49 6.08 6.49 -0.59
C ALA A 49 5.10 5.57 -1.35
N GLY A 50 5.62 4.74 -2.25
CA GLY A 50 4.86 3.62 -2.80
C GLY A 50 4.93 2.43 -1.86
N MET A 51 3.83 1.71 -1.65
CA MET A 51 3.82 0.54 -0.78
C MET A 51 2.90 -0.57 -1.31
N VAL A 52 3.24 -1.79 -0.96
CA VAL A 52 2.32 -2.94 -1.02
C VAL A 52 2.16 -3.43 0.41
N LEU A 53 0.92 -3.48 0.89
CA LEU A 53 0.58 -3.95 2.23
C LEU A 53 -0.56 -4.95 2.17
N ASP A 54 -0.59 -5.85 3.15
CA ASP A 54 -1.73 -6.73 3.40
C ASP A 54 -2.70 -6.04 4.37
N VAL A 55 -3.95 -5.82 3.97
CA VAL A 55 -5.01 -5.35 4.87
C VAL A 55 -5.47 -6.54 5.69
N GLN A 56 -4.96 -6.63 6.92
CA GLN A 56 -5.34 -7.67 7.87
C GLN A 56 -6.72 -7.43 8.48
N ALA A 57 -7.46 -8.50 8.76
CA ALA A 57 -8.74 -8.46 9.46
C ALA A 57 -8.59 -7.79 10.84
N VAL A 58 -7.46 -8.04 11.51
CA VAL A 58 -7.03 -7.30 12.69
C VAL A 58 -5.74 -6.55 12.34
N PRO A 59 -5.76 -5.20 12.29
CA PRO A 59 -4.58 -4.38 12.05
C PRO A 59 -3.37 -4.77 12.90
N PHE A 60 -2.18 -4.85 12.29
CA PHE A 60 -0.91 -5.21 12.91
C PHE A 60 -0.82 -6.65 13.48
N ASP A 61 -1.86 -7.47 13.30
CA ASP A 61 -1.84 -8.90 13.64
C ASP A 61 -1.56 -9.72 12.37
N ALA A 62 -0.32 -10.18 12.25
CA ALA A 62 0.15 -10.97 11.11
C ALA A 62 -0.50 -12.37 11.02
N ASP A 63 -1.08 -12.86 12.13
CA ASP A 63 -1.73 -14.15 12.19
C ASP A 63 -3.22 -14.07 11.83
N SER A 64 -3.78 -12.86 11.68
CA SER A 64 -5.15 -12.67 11.23
C SER A 64 -5.30 -12.78 9.71
N ASP A 65 -6.53 -13.03 9.24
CA ASP A 65 -6.80 -13.22 7.81
C ASP A 65 -6.50 -11.95 6.99
N VAL A 66 -5.86 -12.13 5.83
CA VAL A 66 -5.70 -11.06 4.85
C VAL A 66 -7.04 -10.83 4.15
N VAL A 67 -7.57 -9.60 4.25
CA VAL A 67 -8.86 -9.20 3.69
C VAL A 67 -8.72 -8.65 2.26
N ALA A 68 -7.69 -7.84 2.02
CA ALA A 68 -7.46 -7.19 0.74
C ALA A 68 -5.98 -6.82 0.59
N PRO A 69 -5.45 -6.72 -0.63
CA PRO A 69 -4.19 -6.02 -0.87
C PRO A 69 -4.45 -4.51 -0.84
N GLU A 70 -3.52 -3.78 -0.25
CA GLU A 70 -3.41 -2.33 -0.39
C GLU A 70 -2.21 -1.97 -1.26
N LEU A 71 -2.49 -1.25 -2.34
CA LEU A 71 -1.51 -0.75 -3.30
C LEU A 71 -1.45 0.77 -3.19
N MET A 72 -0.43 1.27 -2.49
CA MET A 72 -0.24 2.69 -2.28
C MET A 72 0.65 3.27 -3.37
N ALA A 73 0.13 4.24 -4.11
CA ALA A 73 0.89 4.92 -5.15
C ALA A 73 1.99 5.82 -4.56
N PRO A 74 3.19 5.86 -5.17
CA PRO A 74 4.21 6.85 -4.83
C PRO A 74 3.72 8.28 -5.17
N PRO A 75 4.36 9.31 -4.59
CA PRO A 75 4.04 10.69 -4.94
C PRO A 75 4.56 11.01 -6.34
N ILE A 76 3.81 11.83 -7.08
CA ILE A 76 4.27 12.34 -8.39
C ILE A 76 5.50 13.23 -8.22
N SER A 77 5.46 14.20 -7.30
CA SER A 77 6.54 15.19 -7.14
C SER A 77 6.72 15.72 -5.70
N SER A 78 5.91 15.26 -4.74
CA SER A 78 6.03 15.69 -3.34
C SER A 78 7.33 15.20 -2.70
N ALA A 79 7.79 15.86 -1.63
CA ALA A 79 8.99 15.43 -0.91
C ALA A 79 8.85 13.99 -0.39
N LEU A 80 9.88 13.17 -0.60
CA LEU A 80 9.91 11.78 -0.14
C LEU A 80 10.20 11.70 1.36
N PHE A 81 9.58 10.72 2.04
CA PHE A 81 9.83 10.41 3.44
C PHE A 81 10.36 8.97 3.60
N PRO A 82 11.68 8.76 3.45
CA PRO A 82 12.26 7.43 3.27
C PRO A 82 12.45 6.65 4.59
N LYS A 83 11.70 6.96 5.65
CA LYS A 83 11.79 6.20 6.90
C LYS A 83 11.39 4.76 6.62
N ASP A 84 12.27 3.83 6.97
CA ASP A 84 11.96 2.40 6.93
C ASP A 84 11.02 2.06 8.10
N VAL A 85 9.83 1.55 7.77
CA VAL A 85 8.80 1.16 8.73
C VAL A 85 8.61 -0.35 8.82
N SER A 86 9.44 -1.14 8.09
CA SER A 86 9.30 -2.59 7.98
C SER A 86 9.43 -3.33 9.30
N ALA A 87 10.27 -2.82 10.22
CA ALA A 87 10.50 -3.45 11.52
C ALA A 87 9.25 -3.50 12.41
N ARG A 88 8.28 -2.59 12.22
CA ARG A 88 7.08 -2.48 13.06
C ARG A 88 5.77 -2.59 12.28
N THR A 89 5.84 -2.72 10.97
CA THR A 89 4.68 -2.89 10.09
C THR A 89 4.72 -4.28 9.48
N PRO A 90 4.35 -5.35 10.22
CA PRO A 90 4.52 -6.74 9.78
C PRO A 90 3.73 -7.08 8.51
N GLN A 91 2.68 -6.33 8.21
CA GLN A 91 1.87 -6.44 7.00
C GLN A 91 2.48 -5.73 5.77
N LEU A 92 3.62 -5.03 5.92
CA LEU A 92 4.32 -4.40 4.80
C LEU A 92 5.01 -5.47 3.93
N ARG A 93 4.73 -5.45 2.63
CA ARG A 93 5.33 -6.37 1.64
C ARG A 93 6.42 -5.69 0.81
N GLN A 94 6.23 -4.41 0.52
CA GLN A 94 7.19 -3.58 -0.19
C GLN A 94 7.04 -2.12 0.24
N GLN A 95 8.16 -1.42 0.36
CA GLN A 95 8.21 0.05 0.38
C GLN A 95 9.13 0.55 -0.74
N LEU A 96 8.65 1.54 -1.49
CA LEU A 96 9.33 2.20 -2.60
C LEU A 96 9.42 3.70 -2.30
N ASN A 97 10.63 4.19 -2.10
CA ASN A 97 10.90 5.60 -1.83
C ASN A 97 11.39 6.31 -3.09
N ALA A 98 10.51 6.44 -4.08
CA ALA A 98 10.77 7.09 -5.36
C ALA A 98 9.55 7.89 -5.82
N HIS A 99 9.76 8.87 -6.70
CA HIS A 99 8.68 9.56 -7.39
C HIS A 99 8.10 8.70 -8.50
N GLY A 100 6.83 8.89 -8.81
CA GLY A 100 6.18 8.22 -9.93
C GLY A 100 4.70 7.99 -9.72
N TYR A 101 4.16 6.91 -10.27
CA TYR A 101 2.75 6.57 -10.19
C TYR A 101 2.51 5.05 -10.20
N LEU A 102 1.29 4.66 -9.84
CA LEU A 102 0.83 3.28 -9.92
C LEU A 102 -0.02 3.09 -11.19
N ALA A 103 0.39 2.20 -12.09
CA ALA A 103 -0.41 1.78 -13.23
C ALA A 103 -1.08 0.43 -12.93
N VAL A 104 -2.41 0.38 -12.98
CA VAL A 104 -3.19 -0.82 -12.66
C VAL A 104 -3.95 -1.30 -13.89
N GLU A 105 -3.74 -2.56 -14.25
CA GLU A 105 -4.52 -3.28 -15.25
C GLU A 105 -5.41 -4.31 -14.56
N VAL A 106 -6.70 -4.35 -14.91
CA VAL A 106 -7.67 -5.25 -14.29
C VAL A 106 -8.35 -6.09 -15.36
N THR A 107 -8.34 -7.39 -15.14
CA THR A 107 -9.07 -8.42 -15.89
C THR A 107 -10.00 -9.18 -14.93
N PRO A 108 -10.94 -9.99 -15.42
CA PRO A 108 -11.77 -10.83 -14.55
C PRO A 108 -10.96 -11.79 -13.66
N GLU A 109 -9.81 -12.26 -14.14
CA GLU A 109 -9.00 -13.27 -13.44
C GLU A 109 -7.88 -12.66 -12.59
N ARG A 110 -7.45 -11.43 -12.87
CA ARG A 110 -6.26 -10.84 -12.27
C ARG A 110 -6.23 -9.31 -12.33
N LEU A 111 -5.70 -8.72 -11.26
CA LEU A 111 -5.16 -7.36 -11.25
C LEU A 111 -3.63 -7.39 -11.36
N THR A 112 -3.06 -6.55 -12.23
CA THR A 112 -1.61 -6.31 -12.33
C THR A 112 -1.31 -4.86 -12.00
N ALA A 113 -0.44 -4.63 -11.02
CA ALA A 113 -0.03 -3.32 -10.54
C ALA A 113 1.45 -3.08 -10.83
N ARG A 114 1.75 -2.04 -11.61
CA ARG A 114 3.10 -1.61 -11.94
C ARG A 114 3.43 -0.30 -11.23
N PHE A 115 4.50 -0.31 -10.46
CA PHE A 115 5.06 0.89 -9.86
C PHE A 115 6.02 1.52 -10.87
N GLU A 116 5.54 2.56 -11.56
CA GLU A 116 6.33 3.33 -12.51
C GLU A 116 7.05 4.45 -11.75
N THR A 117 8.38 4.52 -11.86
CA THR A 117 9.20 5.54 -11.21
C THR A 117 9.77 6.53 -12.21
N VAL A 118 9.94 7.77 -11.76
CA VAL A 118 10.56 8.86 -12.54
C VAL A 118 11.82 9.32 -11.80
N ASP A 119 12.95 9.40 -12.50
CA ASP A 119 14.26 9.71 -11.91
C ASP A 119 14.39 11.17 -11.47
N ASP A 120 13.99 12.13 -12.32
CA ASP A 120 14.01 13.55 -12.01
C ASP A 120 12.68 14.22 -12.37
N VAL A 121 11.91 14.58 -11.34
CA VAL A 121 10.60 15.24 -11.49
C VAL A 121 10.69 16.69 -11.96
N ALA A 122 11.89 17.30 -11.97
CA ALA A 122 12.11 18.63 -12.51
C ALA A 122 12.49 18.62 -14.00
N ASP A 123 12.87 17.46 -14.55
CA ASP A 123 13.19 17.28 -15.96
C ASP A 123 11.95 16.78 -16.73
N PRO A 124 11.37 17.58 -17.65
CA PRO A 124 10.21 17.15 -18.44
C PRO A 124 10.51 15.98 -19.40
N ASP A 125 11.79 15.70 -19.68
CA ASP A 125 12.22 14.59 -20.53
C ASP A 125 12.64 13.35 -19.72
N SER A 126 12.51 13.38 -18.38
CA SER A 126 12.84 12.23 -17.53
C SER A 126 12.00 11.01 -17.89
N ALA A 127 12.66 9.87 -18.09
CA ALA A 127 12.00 8.62 -18.39
C ALA A 127 11.21 8.09 -17.18
N ALA A 128 10.12 7.37 -17.47
CA ALA A 128 9.44 6.53 -16.49
C ALA A 128 9.86 5.07 -16.70
N THR A 129 10.17 4.36 -15.61
CA THR A 129 10.57 2.95 -15.64
C THR A 129 9.78 2.12 -14.63
N THR A 130 9.45 0.89 -14.98
CA THR A 130 8.78 -0.01 -14.03
C THR A 130 9.76 -0.53 -12.99
N ALA A 131 9.65 -0.05 -11.75
CA ALA A 131 10.49 -0.46 -10.63
C ALA A 131 10.05 -1.81 -10.01
N ALA A 132 8.75 -2.07 -9.98
CA ALA A 132 8.18 -3.31 -9.48
C ALA A 132 6.84 -3.62 -10.16
N THR A 133 6.55 -4.91 -10.32
CA THR A 133 5.24 -5.39 -10.77
C THR A 133 4.69 -6.38 -9.75
N TRP A 134 3.43 -6.20 -9.38
CA TRP A 134 2.69 -7.06 -8.45
C TRP A 134 1.42 -7.55 -9.12
N VAL A 135 0.98 -8.76 -8.78
CA VAL A 135 -0.26 -9.35 -9.26
C VAL A 135 -1.13 -9.79 -8.09
N VAL A 136 -2.44 -9.69 -8.27
CA VAL A 136 -3.47 -10.19 -7.36
C VAL A 136 -4.41 -11.04 -8.20
N ASP A 137 -4.44 -12.34 -7.94
CA ASP A 137 -5.33 -13.27 -8.64
C ASP A 137 -6.73 -13.23 -8.02
N ALA A 138 -7.77 -13.33 -8.86
CA ALA A 138 -9.14 -13.41 -8.36
C ALA A 138 -9.31 -14.61 -7.41
N GLY A 139 -9.93 -14.36 -6.25
CA GLY A 139 -10.10 -15.32 -5.17
C GLY A 139 -8.94 -15.35 -4.16
N ASP A 140 -7.87 -14.58 -4.38
CA ASP A 140 -6.72 -14.51 -3.50
C ASP A 140 -6.42 -13.06 -3.09
N PRO A 141 -6.59 -12.69 -1.81
CA PRO A 141 -6.39 -11.32 -1.36
C PRO A 141 -4.91 -10.94 -1.22
N VAL A 142 -3.97 -11.86 -1.47
CA VAL A 142 -2.53 -11.62 -1.29
C VAL A 142 -1.89 -11.19 -2.61
N ALA A 143 -1.30 -9.99 -2.61
CA ALA A 143 -0.48 -9.53 -3.72
C ALA A 143 0.86 -10.28 -3.77
N ARG A 144 1.32 -10.62 -4.98
CA ARG A 144 2.60 -11.31 -5.22
C ARG A 144 3.46 -10.58 -6.24
N PRO A 145 4.80 -10.59 -6.12
CA PRO A 145 5.67 -10.14 -7.20
C PRO A 145 5.39 -10.95 -8.48
N ALA A 146 5.36 -10.26 -9.62
CA ALA A 146 5.18 -10.87 -10.95
C ALA A 146 6.46 -11.53 -11.49
#